data_AF-A0A806X7C2-F1
#
_entry.id   AF-A0A806X7C2-F1
#
_cell.length_a   1.000
_cell.length_b   1.000
_cell.length_c   1.000
_cell.angle_alpha   90.00
_cell.angle_beta   90.00
_cell.angle_gamma   90.00
#
_symmetry.space_group_name_H-M   'P 1'
#
loop_
_entity.id
_entity.type
_entity.pdbx_description
1 polymer ?
#
loop_
_entity_poly.entity_id
_entity_poly.type
_entity_poly.pdbx_seq_one_letter_code
_entity_poly.pdbx_strand_id
1 'polypeptide(L)'
;MPVFNKNSARLRDEERARLIWLLTTDKSITSALSGKLTLAEQYDEGQLADDIAEVGALVAHLPAPDLADTLEALPSDERHALWNLVEDGKRGNVLLEASENVWDDLIDGMSDRALLDALQALDIDEQIYLVQHLPRDLTGRLLASLPAEERARVRQVMNYADDSVGAIMEFEVITIRPDVTLGAVQRYLRRLGKMPENTDKLFVTARDKTLLGELELQTILLNAAHRRVADVMESEPVTFQPQEEAEKVARTFERDDLLSAAVVDEDGKLLGRLTIDEIVDVVYEETDNDIRHMSGLSSEEDVFAPVTKAVKNRWAWLAINLCTAFIASRVIDGFEHTISQLVALASLMPIVAGIGGNTGNQTITMIVRALALQQIQPGNFSFLILREMGVALINGIVWGGIMGAVTWWLYDDPQLGGVMMLAMVLNLLVASLMGVLIPMMMTRLGRDPAVGSSVMITALTDTGGFFIFLGLATLFLL
;
A
#
# COMPACT_ATOMS: atom_id res chain seq x y z
N MET A 1 11.41 0.90 -30.80
CA MET A 1 10.89 1.59 -29.60
C MET A 1 10.53 3.01 -29.99
N PRO A 2 9.28 3.45 -29.80
CA PRO A 2 9.04 4.88 -29.78
C PRO A 2 9.75 5.42 -28.53
N VAL A 3 10.54 6.46 -28.73
CA VAL A 3 11.15 7.22 -27.64
C VAL A 3 10.00 7.75 -26.81
N PHE A 4 9.84 7.29 -25.56
CA PHE A 4 8.92 7.92 -24.60
C PHE A 4 9.32 9.39 -24.50
N ASN A 5 8.52 10.25 -25.13
CA ASN A 5 8.82 11.66 -25.24
C ASN A 5 8.55 12.26 -23.86
N LYS A 6 9.56 12.82 -23.18
CA LYS A 6 9.38 13.44 -21.84
C LYS A 6 8.38 14.59 -21.82
N ASN A 7 7.99 15.12 -23.00
CA ASN A 7 6.83 16.01 -23.16
C ASN A 7 5.48 15.32 -22.91
N SER A 8 5.43 14.00 -22.70
CA SER A 8 4.21 13.21 -22.54
C SER A 8 3.65 13.23 -21.12
N ALA A 9 4.43 13.34 -20.04
CA ALA A 9 3.85 13.22 -18.69
C ALA A 9 2.79 14.30 -18.41
N ARG A 10 3.13 15.57 -18.61
CA ARG A 10 2.19 16.70 -18.46
C ARG A 10 1.02 16.62 -19.44
N LEU A 11 1.29 16.18 -20.68
CA LEU A 11 0.24 15.99 -21.69
C LEU A 11 -0.72 14.88 -21.25
N ARG A 12 -0.20 13.76 -20.77
CA ARG A 12 -0.99 12.63 -20.25
C ARG A 12 -1.82 13.08 -19.05
N ASP A 13 -1.27 13.90 -18.15
CA ASP A 13 -2.05 14.47 -17.04
C ASP A 13 -3.21 15.35 -17.54
N GLU A 14 -2.95 16.20 -18.55
CA GLU A 14 -3.97 17.03 -19.20
C GLU A 14 -5.02 16.15 -19.92
N GLU A 15 -4.60 15.08 -20.59
CA GLU A 15 -5.45 14.10 -21.29
C GLU A 15 -6.32 13.29 -20.32
N ARG A 16 -5.75 12.79 -19.21
CA ARG A 16 -6.50 12.11 -18.13
C ARG A 16 -7.54 13.05 -17.53
N ALA A 17 -7.14 14.26 -17.16
CA ALA A 17 -8.05 15.25 -16.60
C ALA A 17 -9.18 15.62 -17.58
N ARG A 18 -8.87 15.74 -18.86
CA ARG A 18 -9.86 15.99 -19.93
C ARG A 18 -10.83 14.82 -20.06
N LEU A 19 -10.32 13.59 -20.03
CA LEU A 19 -11.13 12.38 -20.15
C LEU A 19 -12.08 12.21 -18.96
N ILE A 20 -11.59 12.42 -17.73
CA ILE A 20 -12.41 12.44 -16.51
C ILE A 20 -13.47 13.53 -16.62
N TRP A 21 -13.09 14.74 -17.05
CA TRP A 21 -14.01 15.86 -17.17
C TRP A 21 -15.15 15.57 -18.16
N LEU A 22 -14.84 15.01 -19.34
CA LEU A 22 -15.83 14.65 -20.35
C LEU A 22 -16.85 13.65 -19.80
N LEU A 23 -16.37 12.56 -19.18
CA LEU A 23 -17.23 11.49 -18.69
C LEU A 23 -18.05 11.90 -17.46
N THR A 24 -17.52 12.77 -16.59
CA THR A 24 -18.23 13.18 -15.37
C THR A 24 -19.19 14.36 -15.57
N THR A 25 -18.94 15.22 -16.56
CA THR A 25 -19.72 16.45 -16.77
C THR A 25 -20.93 16.21 -17.66
N ASP A 26 -20.80 15.40 -18.71
CA ASP A 26 -21.87 15.15 -19.66
C ASP A 26 -22.35 13.69 -19.60
N LYS A 27 -23.48 13.49 -18.93
CA LYS A 27 -24.14 12.19 -18.82
C LYS A 27 -24.59 11.63 -20.16
N SER A 28 -24.79 12.45 -21.18
CA SER A 28 -25.17 11.95 -22.51
C SER A 28 -24.02 11.16 -23.15
N ILE A 29 -22.76 11.51 -22.87
CA ILE A 29 -21.59 10.75 -23.33
C ILE A 29 -21.58 9.36 -22.71
N THR A 30 -21.74 9.26 -21.39
CA THR A 30 -21.68 7.99 -20.66
C THR A 30 -22.89 7.11 -21.00
N SER A 31 -24.08 7.70 -21.11
CA SER A 31 -25.29 7.03 -21.59
C SER A 31 -25.13 6.54 -23.03
N ALA A 32 -24.51 7.31 -23.93
CA ALA A 32 -24.25 6.90 -25.32
C ALA A 32 -23.27 5.72 -25.39
N LEU A 33 -22.14 5.83 -24.71
CA LEU A 33 -21.11 4.80 -24.65
C LEU A 33 -21.61 3.50 -24.01
N SER A 34 -22.49 3.61 -23.01
CA SER A 34 -23.14 2.47 -22.36
C SER A 34 -24.31 1.88 -23.14
N GLY A 35 -24.69 2.46 -24.29
CA GLY A 35 -25.87 2.05 -25.07
C GLY A 35 -27.21 2.30 -24.36
N LYS A 36 -27.24 3.19 -23.36
CA LYS A 36 -28.41 3.55 -22.53
C LYS A 36 -29.01 4.92 -22.89
N LEU A 37 -28.54 5.57 -23.95
CA LEU A 37 -28.99 6.91 -24.36
C LEU A 37 -30.51 6.95 -24.52
N THR A 38 -31.16 7.84 -23.77
CA THR A 38 -32.62 7.97 -23.82
C THR A 38 -33.01 9.20 -24.63
N LEU A 39 -34.16 9.12 -25.34
CA LEU A 39 -34.73 10.27 -26.07
C LEU A 39 -35.08 11.48 -25.18
N ALA A 40 -35.01 11.33 -23.85
CA ALA A 40 -35.31 12.38 -22.88
C ALA A 40 -34.10 13.25 -22.53
N GLU A 41 -32.88 12.79 -22.81
CA GLU A 41 -31.67 13.59 -22.64
C GLU A 41 -31.59 14.61 -23.78
N GLN A 42 -31.65 15.91 -23.46
CA GLN A 42 -31.39 16.96 -24.45
C GLN A 42 -29.89 17.03 -24.70
N TYR A 43 -29.45 16.67 -25.90
CA TYR A 43 -28.06 16.78 -26.34
C TYR A 43 -27.98 17.33 -27.77
N ASP A 44 -26.83 17.90 -28.12
CA ASP A 44 -26.48 18.26 -29.49
C ASP A 44 -25.81 17.04 -30.15
N GLU A 45 -26.46 16.45 -31.15
CA GLU A 45 -25.95 15.27 -31.88
C GLU A 45 -24.54 15.48 -32.45
N GLY A 46 -24.22 16.70 -32.90
CA GLY A 46 -22.90 17.01 -33.46
C GLY A 46 -21.81 17.04 -32.40
N GLN A 47 -22.07 17.75 -31.30
CA GLN A 47 -21.14 17.86 -30.18
C GLN A 47 -20.89 16.50 -29.49
N LEU A 48 -21.96 15.71 -29.30
CA LEU A 48 -21.85 14.38 -28.68
C LEU A 48 -20.98 13.43 -29.53
N ALA A 49 -21.12 13.47 -30.85
CA ALA A 49 -20.31 12.65 -31.75
C ALA A 49 -18.82 13.04 -31.71
N ASP A 50 -18.54 14.34 -31.66
CA ASP A 50 -17.17 14.87 -31.54
C ASP A 50 -16.55 14.50 -30.19
N ASP A 51 -17.30 14.63 -29.10
CA ASP A 51 -16.82 14.30 -27.75
C ASP A 51 -16.58 12.79 -27.58
N ILE A 52 -17.44 11.92 -28.13
CA ILE A 52 -17.20 10.45 -28.14
C ILE A 52 -15.95 10.10 -28.95
N ALA A 53 -15.74 10.77 -30.09
CA ALA A 53 -14.53 10.58 -30.89
C ALA A 53 -13.27 11.06 -30.15
N GLU A 54 -13.37 12.17 -29.41
CA GLU A 54 -12.31 12.67 -28.53
C GLU A 54 -11.96 11.62 -27.46
N VAL A 55 -12.96 11.09 -26.74
CA VAL A 55 -12.74 10.04 -25.72
C VAL A 55 -12.06 8.82 -26.35
N GLY A 56 -12.53 8.33 -27.49
CA GLY A 56 -11.92 7.19 -28.17
C GLY A 56 -10.46 7.44 -28.57
N ALA A 57 -10.13 8.65 -29.05
CA ALA A 57 -8.77 9.02 -29.40
C ALA A 57 -7.85 9.09 -28.17
N LEU A 58 -8.34 9.66 -27.07
CA LEU A 58 -7.61 9.73 -25.80
C LEU A 58 -7.34 8.34 -25.23
N VAL A 59 -8.33 7.43 -25.23
CA VAL A 59 -8.16 6.04 -24.78
C VAL A 59 -7.12 5.28 -25.61
N ALA A 60 -7.12 5.47 -26.93
CA ALA A 60 -6.15 4.86 -27.81
C ALA A 60 -4.72 5.38 -27.56
N HIS A 61 -4.57 6.65 -27.19
CA HIS A 61 -3.28 7.29 -26.95
C HIS A 61 -2.68 7.00 -25.56
N LEU A 62 -3.52 6.98 -24.52
CA LEU A 62 -3.05 6.76 -23.15
C LEU A 62 -2.48 5.34 -22.97
N PRO A 63 -1.35 5.20 -22.24
CA PRO A 63 -0.82 3.89 -21.86
C PRO A 63 -1.61 3.30 -20.69
N ALA A 64 -1.33 2.03 -20.36
CA ALA A 64 -2.10 1.28 -19.38
C ALA A 64 -2.15 1.92 -17.96
N PRO A 65 -1.03 2.41 -17.38
CA PRO A 65 -1.07 3.04 -16.05
C PRO A 65 -1.98 4.26 -16.00
N ASP A 66 -1.91 5.10 -17.04
CA ASP A 66 -2.75 6.30 -17.12
C ASP A 66 -4.25 5.98 -17.31
N LEU A 67 -4.56 4.87 -17.98
CA LEU A 67 -5.93 4.40 -18.12
C LEU A 67 -6.46 3.81 -16.80
N ALA A 68 -5.62 3.08 -16.07
CA ALA A 68 -5.93 2.55 -14.74
C ALA A 68 -6.28 3.70 -13.76
N ASP A 69 -5.38 4.68 -13.61
CA ASP A 69 -5.60 5.90 -12.83
C ASP A 69 -6.94 6.57 -13.16
N THR A 70 -7.25 6.64 -14.46
CA THR A 70 -8.47 7.30 -14.93
C THR A 70 -9.72 6.49 -14.61
N LEU A 71 -9.68 5.16 -14.73
CA LEU A 71 -10.79 4.28 -14.39
C LEU A 71 -11.08 4.31 -12.88
N GLU A 72 -10.03 4.34 -12.05
CA GLU A 72 -10.15 4.43 -10.59
C GLU A 72 -10.80 5.75 -10.15
N ALA A 73 -10.47 6.84 -10.82
CA ALA A 73 -11.00 8.17 -10.53
C ALA A 73 -12.47 8.38 -10.98
N LEU A 74 -13.07 7.41 -11.69
CA LEU A 74 -14.43 7.50 -12.22
C LEU A 74 -15.43 6.72 -11.35
N PRO A 75 -16.68 7.22 -11.23
CA PRO A 75 -17.77 6.43 -10.68
C PRO A 75 -18.11 5.22 -11.57
N SER A 76 -18.81 4.24 -11.01
CA SER A 76 -19.04 2.93 -11.65
C SER A 76 -19.63 3.00 -13.07
N ASP A 77 -20.68 3.80 -13.32
CA ASP A 77 -21.31 3.89 -14.65
C ASP A 77 -20.34 4.48 -15.70
N GLU A 78 -19.64 5.56 -15.36
CA GLU A 78 -18.62 6.21 -16.18
C GLU A 78 -17.42 5.28 -16.45
N ARG A 79 -16.98 4.57 -15.40
CA ARG A 79 -15.89 3.60 -15.43
C ARG A 79 -16.19 2.46 -16.39
N HIS A 80 -17.39 1.88 -16.32
CA HIS A 80 -17.82 0.84 -17.27
C HIS A 80 -17.89 1.37 -18.71
N ALA A 81 -18.39 2.58 -18.91
CA ALA A 81 -18.44 3.21 -20.23
C ALA A 81 -17.04 3.35 -20.84
N LEU A 82 -16.07 3.82 -20.05
CA LEU A 82 -14.67 3.93 -20.46
C LEU A 82 -14.02 2.57 -20.71
N TRP A 83 -14.24 1.60 -19.81
CA TRP A 83 -13.66 0.26 -19.92
C TRP A 83 -14.08 -0.48 -21.20
N ASN A 84 -15.31 -0.25 -21.67
CA ASN A 84 -15.79 -0.81 -22.92
C ASN A 84 -15.03 -0.27 -24.16
N LEU A 85 -14.39 0.89 -24.06
CA LEU A 85 -13.57 1.47 -25.13
C LEU A 85 -12.12 0.99 -25.09
N VAL A 86 -11.65 0.42 -23.97
CA VAL A 86 -10.29 -0.09 -23.86
C VAL A 86 -10.13 -1.32 -24.76
N GLU A 87 -9.16 -1.26 -25.67
CA GLU A 87 -8.85 -2.33 -26.61
C GLU A 87 -8.43 -3.61 -25.88
N ASP A 88 -8.87 -4.78 -26.38
CA ASP A 88 -8.60 -6.08 -25.74
C ASP A 88 -7.12 -6.33 -25.45
N GLY A 89 -6.23 -5.90 -26.34
CA GLY A 89 -4.78 -6.06 -26.16
C GLY A 89 -4.17 -5.17 -25.07
N LYS A 90 -4.88 -4.12 -24.62
CA LYS A 90 -4.46 -3.27 -23.50
C LYS A 90 -5.08 -3.70 -22.18
N ARG A 91 -6.20 -4.43 -22.19
CA ARG A 91 -6.97 -4.76 -20.98
C ARG A 91 -6.16 -5.52 -19.93
N GLY A 92 -5.29 -6.44 -20.34
CA GLY A 92 -4.39 -7.14 -19.42
C GLY A 92 -3.51 -6.16 -18.65
N ASN A 93 -2.79 -5.31 -19.37
CA ASN A 93 -1.89 -4.31 -18.76
C ASN A 93 -2.68 -3.31 -17.89
N VAL A 94 -3.87 -2.89 -18.32
CA VAL A 94 -4.69 -1.96 -17.51
C VAL A 94 -5.18 -2.63 -16.22
N LEU A 95 -5.51 -3.93 -16.24
CA LEU A 95 -5.87 -4.65 -15.02
C LEU A 95 -4.69 -4.80 -14.06
N LEU A 96 -3.48 -5.03 -14.58
CA LEU A 96 -2.27 -5.12 -13.77
C LEU A 96 -1.98 -3.82 -13.02
N GLU A 97 -2.18 -2.68 -13.70
CA GLU A 97 -1.91 -1.36 -13.15
C GLU A 97 -3.06 -0.80 -12.29
N ALA A 98 -4.27 -1.35 -12.43
CA ALA A 98 -5.43 -0.89 -11.68
C ALA A 98 -5.47 -1.51 -10.28
N SER A 99 -5.85 -0.71 -9.29
CA SER A 99 -6.06 -1.16 -7.93
C SER A 99 -7.09 -2.29 -7.85
N GLU A 100 -6.83 -3.30 -7.02
CA GLU A 100 -7.68 -4.46 -6.83
C GLU A 100 -9.13 -4.10 -6.47
N ASN A 101 -9.34 -2.96 -5.82
CA ASN A 101 -10.64 -2.52 -5.35
C ASN A 101 -11.65 -2.22 -6.48
N VAL A 102 -11.18 -1.96 -7.71
CA VAL A 102 -12.02 -1.73 -8.90
C VAL A 102 -12.14 -2.96 -9.80
N TRP A 103 -11.40 -4.04 -9.55
CA TRP A 103 -11.38 -5.20 -10.44
C TRP A 103 -12.75 -5.87 -10.59
N ASP A 104 -13.51 -6.00 -9.50
CA ASP A 104 -14.90 -6.51 -9.52
C ASP A 104 -15.73 -5.81 -10.60
N ASP A 105 -15.67 -4.48 -10.63
CA ASP A 105 -16.40 -3.65 -11.60
C ASP A 105 -15.85 -3.84 -13.02
N LEU A 106 -14.53 -3.85 -13.20
CA LEU A 106 -13.93 -3.99 -14.54
C LEU A 106 -14.25 -5.36 -15.17
N ILE A 107 -14.25 -6.44 -14.38
CA ILE A 107 -14.45 -7.79 -14.91
C ILE A 107 -15.90 -8.26 -14.94
N ASP A 108 -16.85 -7.54 -14.31
CA ASP A 108 -18.25 -7.97 -14.17
C ASP A 108 -18.88 -8.38 -15.51
N GLY A 109 -18.72 -7.53 -16.54
CA GLY A 109 -19.24 -7.76 -17.89
C GLY A 109 -18.41 -8.69 -18.76
N MET A 110 -17.23 -9.14 -18.30
CA MET A 110 -16.32 -9.96 -19.09
C MET A 110 -16.64 -11.45 -18.92
N SER A 111 -16.58 -12.21 -20.02
CA SER A 111 -16.60 -13.68 -19.93
C SER A 111 -15.22 -14.18 -19.50
N ASP A 112 -15.15 -15.34 -18.84
CA ASP A 112 -13.86 -15.91 -18.43
C ASP A 112 -12.94 -16.17 -19.63
N ARG A 113 -13.48 -16.34 -20.84
CA ARG A 113 -12.66 -16.44 -22.06
C ARG A 113 -12.06 -15.09 -22.43
N ALA A 114 -12.86 -14.03 -22.43
CA ALA A 114 -12.38 -12.68 -22.72
C ALA A 114 -11.30 -12.24 -21.73
N LEU A 115 -11.47 -12.59 -20.44
CA LEU A 115 -10.48 -12.32 -19.41
C LEU A 115 -9.17 -13.10 -19.67
N LEU A 116 -9.22 -14.40 -19.96
CA LEU A 116 -8.02 -15.15 -20.35
C LEU A 116 -7.36 -14.63 -21.63
N ASP A 117 -8.14 -14.16 -22.61
CA ASP A 117 -7.61 -13.60 -23.85
C ASP A 117 -6.90 -12.26 -23.57
N ALA A 118 -7.39 -11.45 -22.62
CA ALA A 118 -6.71 -10.24 -22.16
C ALA A 118 -5.39 -10.53 -21.43
N LEU A 119 -5.34 -11.61 -20.64
CA LEU A 119 -4.15 -12.04 -19.91
C LEU A 119 -3.04 -12.59 -20.84
N GLN A 120 -3.36 -13.08 -22.04
CA GLN A 120 -2.36 -13.63 -22.97
C GLN A 120 -1.32 -12.61 -23.47
N ALA A 121 -1.62 -11.32 -23.35
CA ALA A 121 -0.70 -10.25 -23.76
C ALA A 121 0.40 -9.97 -22.72
N LEU A 122 0.22 -10.48 -21.50
CA LEU A 122 1.08 -10.26 -20.34
C LEU A 122 2.17 -11.34 -20.26
N ASP A 123 3.21 -11.03 -19.48
CA ASP A 123 4.24 -11.99 -19.11
C ASP A 123 3.69 -13.02 -18.11
N ILE A 124 4.41 -14.13 -17.95
CA ILE A 124 3.88 -15.30 -17.22
C ILE A 124 3.69 -14.98 -15.74
N ASP A 125 4.61 -14.25 -15.14
CA ASP A 125 4.55 -13.76 -13.76
C ASP A 125 3.36 -12.83 -13.53
N GLU A 126 3.15 -11.83 -14.40
CA GLU A 126 1.96 -10.97 -14.38
C GLU A 126 0.65 -11.76 -14.52
N GLN A 127 0.61 -12.78 -15.39
CA GLN A 127 -0.55 -13.67 -15.54
C GLN A 127 -0.81 -14.46 -14.25
N ILE A 128 0.23 -14.87 -13.54
CA ILE A 128 0.10 -15.58 -12.26
C ILE A 128 -0.47 -14.63 -11.21
N TYR A 129 0.11 -13.44 -11.09
CA TYR A 129 -0.33 -12.41 -10.15
C TYR A 129 -1.83 -12.13 -10.30
N LEU A 130 -2.28 -11.80 -11.52
CA LEU A 130 -3.69 -11.53 -11.78
C LEU A 130 -4.58 -12.73 -11.48
N VAL A 131 -4.18 -13.95 -11.83
CA VAL A 131 -5.01 -15.14 -11.56
C VAL A 131 -5.10 -15.49 -10.08
N GLN A 132 -4.11 -15.13 -9.26
CA GLN A 132 -4.14 -15.33 -7.81
C GLN A 132 -5.04 -14.31 -7.11
N HIS A 133 -5.03 -13.05 -7.56
CA HIS A 133 -5.72 -11.95 -6.88
C HIS A 133 -7.11 -11.66 -7.46
N LEU A 134 -7.38 -12.01 -8.72
CA LEU A 134 -8.68 -11.73 -9.34
C LEU A 134 -9.82 -12.45 -8.57
N PRO A 135 -10.99 -11.80 -8.42
CA PRO A 135 -12.16 -12.39 -7.76
C PRO A 135 -12.73 -13.66 -8.45
N ARG A 136 -12.16 -14.08 -9.57
CA ARG A 136 -12.58 -15.23 -10.38
C ARG A 136 -11.49 -16.29 -10.41
N ASP A 137 -11.85 -17.54 -10.09
CA ASP A 137 -10.92 -18.67 -10.19
C ASP A 137 -10.68 -19.06 -11.66
N LEU A 138 -9.57 -18.55 -12.21
CA LEU A 138 -9.10 -18.86 -13.57
C LEU A 138 -7.90 -19.83 -13.58
N THR A 139 -7.42 -20.24 -12.41
CA THR A 139 -6.19 -21.01 -12.20
C THR A 139 -6.12 -22.24 -13.09
N GLY A 140 -7.17 -23.06 -13.06
CA GLY A 140 -7.22 -24.30 -13.83
C GLY A 140 -7.17 -24.07 -15.34
N ARG A 141 -7.74 -22.96 -15.83
CA ARG A 141 -7.81 -22.64 -17.25
C ARG A 141 -6.51 -22.04 -17.76
N LEU A 142 -5.86 -21.18 -16.97
CA LEU A 142 -4.49 -20.70 -17.25
C LEU A 142 -3.50 -21.88 -17.33
N LEU A 143 -3.50 -22.76 -16.33
CA LEU A 143 -2.63 -23.93 -16.34
C LEU A 143 -2.87 -24.84 -17.57
N ALA A 144 -4.10 -24.92 -18.06
CA ALA A 144 -4.44 -25.71 -19.22
C ALA A 144 -3.96 -25.09 -20.56
N SER A 145 -3.85 -23.76 -20.65
CA SER A 145 -3.34 -23.08 -21.85
C SER A 145 -1.82 -23.11 -21.96
N LEU A 146 -1.10 -23.24 -20.85
CA LEU A 146 0.36 -23.19 -20.83
C LEU A 146 1.05 -24.50 -21.26
N PRO A 147 2.21 -24.44 -21.95
CA PRO A 147 3.12 -25.57 -22.15
C PRO A 147 3.57 -26.24 -20.85
N ALA A 148 4.04 -27.48 -20.92
CA ALA A 148 4.39 -28.27 -19.74
C ALA A 148 5.49 -27.63 -18.86
N GLU A 149 6.49 -26.97 -19.48
CA GLU A 149 7.59 -26.32 -18.75
C GLU A 149 7.15 -25.04 -18.04
N GLU A 150 6.32 -24.21 -18.70
CA GLU A 150 5.75 -22.99 -18.11
C GLU A 150 4.75 -23.34 -17.00
N ARG A 151 3.90 -24.34 -17.22
CA ARG A 151 2.98 -24.85 -16.21
C ARG A 151 3.69 -25.32 -14.94
N ALA A 152 4.88 -25.91 -15.06
CA ALA A 152 5.67 -26.33 -13.90
C ALA A 152 6.18 -25.12 -13.11
N ARG A 153 6.64 -24.06 -13.80
CA ARG A 153 7.06 -22.80 -13.16
C ARG A 153 5.91 -22.09 -12.47
N VAL A 154 4.77 -21.99 -13.14
CA VAL A 154 3.56 -21.37 -12.57
C VAL A 154 3.14 -22.05 -11.27
N ARG A 155 3.11 -23.39 -11.26
CA ARG A 155 2.80 -24.15 -10.04
C ARG A 155 3.81 -23.95 -8.93
N GLN A 156 5.07 -23.67 -9.27
CA GLN A 156 6.09 -23.39 -8.28
C GLN A 156 5.82 -22.04 -7.63
N VAL A 157 5.50 -21.01 -8.41
CA VAL A 157 5.19 -19.66 -7.89
C VAL A 157 3.94 -19.64 -7.03
N MET A 158 2.87 -20.31 -7.47
CA MET A 158 1.63 -20.44 -6.69
C MET A 158 1.80 -21.14 -5.32
N ASN A 159 2.96 -21.71 -5.02
CA ASN A 159 3.24 -22.27 -3.68
C ASN A 159 3.98 -21.30 -2.77
N TYR A 160 4.48 -20.17 -3.28
CA TYR A 160 5.06 -19.11 -2.48
C TYR A 160 3.97 -18.28 -1.81
N ALA A 161 4.34 -17.57 -0.76
CA ALA A 161 3.42 -16.64 -0.09
C ALA A 161 3.30 -15.36 -0.94
N ASP A 162 2.14 -14.71 -0.89
CA ASP A 162 1.85 -13.54 -1.73
C ASP A 162 2.80 -12.37 -1.44
N ASP A 163 3.31 -12.26 -0.21
CA ASP A 163 4.24 -11.24 0.29
C ASP A 163 5.73 -11.63 0.13
N SER A 164 6.04 -12.62 -0.71
CA SER A 164 7.40 -13.16 -0.85
C SER A 164 8.05 -12.84 -2.20
N VAL A 165 9.39 -12.86 -2.23
CA VAL A 165 10.20 -12.66 -3.45
C VAL A 165 9.75 -13.54 -4.61
N GLY A 166 9.33 -14.76 -4.33
CA GLY A 166 8.88 -15.71 -5.33
C GLY A 166 7.57 -15.33 -6.00
N ALA A 167 6.73 -14.49 -5.37
CA ALA A 167 5.49 -13.98 -5.94
C ALA A 167 5.71 -12.81 -6.90
N ILE A 168 6.71 -11.97 -6.62
CA ILE A 168 7.06 -10.77 -7.42
C ILE A 168 8.28 -10.98 -8.34
N MET A 169 8.76 -12.21 -8.50
CA MET A 169 9.91 -12.47 -9.37
C MET A 169 9.50 -12.56 -10.83
N GLU A 170 10.30 -11.95 -11.68
CA GLU A 170 10.17 -12.09 -13.13
C GLU A 170 10.95 -13.31 -13.64
N PHE A 171 10.39 -14.02 -14.61
CA PHE A 171 11.08 -15.15 -15.25
C PHE A 171 11.97 -14.73 -16.43
N GLU A 172 11.79 -13.51 -16.94
CA GLU A 172 12.51 -13.01 -18.11
C GLU A 172 13.96 -12.63 -17.76
N VAL A 173 14.85 -13.63 -17.82
CA VAL A 173 16.29 -13.44 -17.56
C VAL A 173 17.16 -13.74 -18.78
N ILE A 174 18.09 -12.84 -19.08
CA ILE A 174 19.12 -13.10 -20.09
C ILE A 174 20.32 -13.78 -19.43
N THR A 175 20.54 -15.04 -19.80
CA THR A 175 21.67 -15.83 -19.29
C THR A 175 22.80 -15.99 -20.31
N ILE A 176 24.04 -15.96 -19.83
CA ILE A 176 25.26 -16.16 -20.63
C ILE A 176 26.22 -17.13 -19.94
N ARG A 177 27.26 -17.57 -20.67
CA ARG A 177 28.27 -18.51 -20.17
C ARG A 177 29.58 -17.79 -19.80
N PRO A 178 30.34 -18.28 -18.81
CA PRO A 178 31.59 -17.64 -18.39
C PRO A 178 32.70 -17.73 -19.46
N ASP A 179 32.69 -18.77 -20.30
CA ASP A 179 33.73 -19.06 -21.28
C ASP A 179 33.58 -18.30 -22.61
N VAL A 180 32.47 -17.60 -22.84
CA VAL A 180 32.25 -16.83 -24.07
C VAL A 180 32.94 -15.47 -24.01
N THR A 181 33.24 -14.90 -25.18
CA THR A 181 33.82 -13.55 -25.29
C THR A 181 32.74 -12.47 -25.31
N LEU A 182 33.08 -11.26 -24.88
CA LEU A 182 32.15 -10.12 -24.93
C LEU A 182 31.63 -9.83 -26.34
N GLY A 183 32.44 -10.05 -27.39
CA GLY A 183 31.99 -9.92 -28.78
C GLY A 183 30.98 -11.00 -29.21
N ALA A 184 30.98 -12.17 -28.55
CA ALA A 184 29.91 -13.15 -28.74
C ALA A 184 28.62 -12.71 -28.03
N VAL A 185 28.73 -12.19 -26.81
CA VAL A 185 27.60 -11.63 -26.04
C VAL A 185 26.94 -10.48 -26.81
N GLN A 186 27.72 -9.51 -27.32
CA GLN A 186 27.19 -8.40 -28.11
C GLN A 186 26.45 -8.89 -29.37
N ARG A 187 26.96 -9.91 -30.06
CA ARG A 187 26.26 -10.51 -31.22
C ARG A 187 24.99 -11.25 -30.80
N TYR A 188 25.00 -11.91 -29.66
CA TYR A 188 23.83 -12.57 -29.09
C TYR A 188 22.73 -11.55 -28.78
N LEU A 189 23.05 -10.49 -28.05
CA LEU A 189 22.10 -9.40 -27.74
C LEU A 189 21.54 -8.74 -29.01
N ARG A 190 22.38 -8.48 -30.02
CA ARG A 190 21.91 -7.94 -31.31
C ARG A 190 20.97 -8.89 -32.07
N ARG A 191 21.13 -10.20 -31.90
CA ARG A 191 20.23 -11.20 -32.51
C ARG A 191 18.91 -11.32 -31.76
N LEU A 192 18.92 -11.12 -30.45
CA LEU A 192 17.73 -11.09 -29.62
C LEU A 192 16.82 -9.92 -30.04
N GLY A 193 17.41 -8.77 -30.38
CA GLY A 193 16.72 -7.61 -30.97
C GLY A 193 15.89 -6.78 -29.98
N LYS A 194 15.38 -7.42 -28.93
CA LYS A 194 14.77 -6.82 -27.74
C LYS A 194 15.38 -7.43 -26.48
N MET A 195 15.34 -6.70 -25.38
CA MET A 195 15.70 -7.18 -24.04
C MET A 195 14.49 -6.98 -23.12
N PRO A 196 14.34 -7.78 -22.06
CA PRO A 196 13.34 -7.52 -21.02
C PRO A 196 13.43 -6.08 -20.50
N GLU A 197 12.32 -5.54 -20.03
CA GLU A 197 12.30 -4.18 -19.49
C GLU A 197 13.24 -4.06 -18.29
N ASN A 198 13.77 -2.87 -18.03
CA ASN A 198 14.71 -2.65 -16.91
C ASN A 198 15.92 -3.60 -16.84
N THR A 199 16.38 -4.13 -17.99
CA THR A 199 17.62 -4.95 -18.05
C THR A 199 18.86 -4.06 -17.92
N ASP A 200 19.56 -4.13 -16.80
CA ASP A 200 20.84 -3.45 -16.53
C ASP A 200 22.06 -4.39 -16.57
N LYS A 201 21.83 -5.69 -16.33
CA LYS A 201 22.88 -6.73 -16.27
C LYS A 201 22.40 -8.06 -16.87
N LEU A 202 23.36 -8.94 -17.16
CA LEU A 202 23.13 -10.31 -17.62
C LEU A 202 23.62 -11.31 -16.57
N PHE A 203 22.91 -12.41 -16.38
CA PHE A 203 23.32 -13.42 -15.40
C PHE A 203 24.23 -14.48 -16.02
N VAL A 204 25.36 -14.76 -15.38
CA VAL A 204 26.32 -15.76 -15.82
C VAL A 204 26.01 -17.08 -15.14
N THR A 205 25.66 -18.11 -15.91
CA THR A 205 25.26 -19.41 -15.34
C THR A 205 26.09 -20.58 -15.86
N ALA A 206 26.21 -21.61 -15.04
CA ALA A 206 26.74 -22.92 -15.41
C ALA A 206 25.69 -23.78 -16.15
N ARG A 207 26.12 -24.88 -16.77
CA ARG A 207 25.26 -25.72 -17.64
C ARG A 207 24.06 -26.32 -16.90
N ASP A 208 24.17 -26.49 -15.60
CA ASP A 208 23.15 -26.95 -14.65
C ASP A 208 22.24 -25.83 -14.10
N LYS A 209 22.36 -24.60 -14.65
CA LYS A 209 21.67 -23.36 -14.24
C LYS A 209 22.16 -22.74 -12.93
N THR A 210 23.24 -23.23 -12.33
CA THR A 210 23.86 -22.60 -11.15
C THR A 210 24.35 -21.20 -11.51
N LEU A 211 24.00 -20.20 -10.70
CA LEU A 211 24.47 -18.83 -10.86
C LEU A 211 25.96 -18.74 -10.49
N LEU A 212 26.77 -18.16 -11.38
CA LEU A 212 28.22 -17.99 -11.20
C LEU A 212 28.63 -16.53 -11.02
N GLY A 213 27.78 -15.60 -11.41
CA GLY A 213 28.10 -14.18 -11.42
C GLY A 213 27.12 -13.35 -12.25
N GLU A 214 27.40 -12.06 -12.36
CA GLU A 214 26.65 -11.11 -13.17
C GLU A 214 27.56 -10.24 -14.05
N LEU A 215 27.02 -9.78 -15.18
CA LEU A 215 27.73 -8.97 -16.15
C LEU A 215 26.90 -7.76 -16.54
N GLU A 216 27.26 -6.60 -16.01
CA GLU A 216 26.63 -5.34 -16.35
C GLU A 216 26.75 -5.00 -17.84
N LEU A 217 25.71 -4.38 -18.41
CA LEU A 217 25.74 -3.89 -19.78
C LEU A 217 26.87 -2.87 -20.01
N GLN A 218 27.15 -2.02 -19.02
CA GLN A 218 28.27 -1.07 -19.08
C GLN A 218 29.62 -1.78 -19.23
N THR A 219 29.82 -2.88 -18.49
CA THR A 219 31.04 -3.69 -18.58
C THR A 219 31.23 -4.27 -19.98
N ILE A 220 30.15 -4.69 -20.66
CA ILE A 220 30.19 -5.18 -22.05
C ILE A 220 30.62 -4.08 -23.03
N LEU A 221 30.24 -2.82 -22.77
CA LEU A 221 30.53 -1.68 -23.65
C LEU A 221 31.94 -1.12 -23.45
N LEU A 222 32.44 -1.12 -22.22
CA LEU A 222 33.73 -0.51 -21.87
C LEU A 222 34.93 -1.45 -22.04
N ASN A 223 34.70 -2.76 -22.19
CA ASN A 223 35.76 -3.75 -22.36
C ASN A 223 35.97 -4.20 -23.81
N ALA A 224 37.18 -4.66 -24.10
CA ALA A 224 37.51 -5.17 -25.43
C ALA A 224 36.76 -6.47 -25.76
N ALA A 225 36.22 -6.57 -26.98
CA ALA A 225 35.37 -7.68 -27.43
C ALA A 225 36.01 -9.09 -27.35
N HIS A 226 37.33 -9.20 -27.23
CA HIS A 226 38.04 -10.48 -27.14
C HIS A 226 38.19 -11.00 -25.70
N ARG A 227 37.95 -10.17 -24.66
CA ARG A 227 37.95 -10.61 -23.26
C ARG A 227 36.84 -11.62 -23.03
N ARG A 228 37.06 -12.58 -22.12
CA ARG A 228 36.03 -13.55 -21.72
C ARG A 228 35.14 -12.94 -20.63
N VAL A 229 33.90 -13.41 -20.56
CA VAL A 229 32.95 -13.02 -19.51
C VAL A 229 33.53 -13.31 -18.12
N ALA A 230 34.10 -14.50 -17.92
CA ALA A 230 34.74 -14.87 -16.65
C ALA A 230 35.84 -13.91 -16.17
N ASP A 231 36.48 -13.16 -17.08
CA ASP A 231 37.58 -12.26 -16.73
C ASP A 231 37.09 -10.88 -16.26
N VAL A 232 35.79 -10.57 -16.41
CA VAL A 232 35.21 -9.24 -16.18
C VAL A 232 33.87 -9.25 -15.43
N MET A 233 33.27 -10.42 -15.21
CA MET A 233 32.02 -10.54 -14.45
C MET A 233 32.25 -10.27 -12.96
N GLU A 234 31.22 -9.79 -12.27
CA GLU A 234 31.16 -9.84 -10.82
C GLU A 234 30.82 -11.28 -10.40
N SER A 235 31.62 -11.86 -9.52
CA SER A 235 31.51 -13.28 -9.14
C SER A 235 30.67 -13.50 -7.89
N GLU A 236 30.41 -12.44 -7.12
CA GLU A 236 29.60 -12.46 -5.90
C GLU A 236 28.38 -11.53 -6.03
N PRO A 237 27.40 -11.86 -6.90
CA PRO A 237 26.20 -11.05 -7.06
C PRO A 237 25.32 -11.10 -5.81
N VAL A 238 24.53 -10.04 -5.60
CA VAL A 238 23.45 -10.07 -4.61
C VAL A 238 22.36 -11.02 -5.11
N THR A 239 21.94 -11.93 -4.23
CA THR A 239 20.94 -12.97 -4.54
C THR A 239 19.90 -13.04 -3.45
N PHE A 240 18.66 -13.34 -3.84
CA PHE A 240 17.56 -13.57 -2.91
C PHE A 240 16.96 -14.96 -3.12
N GLN A 241 16.39 -15.52 -2.05
CA GLN A 241 15.61 -16.75 -2.06
C GLN A 241 14.12 -16.41 -2.24
N PRO A 242 13.35 -17.26 -2.93
CA PRO A 242 11.95 -16.97 -3.23
C PRO A 242 11.04 -16.92 -1.98
N GLN A 243 11.48 -17.50 -0.85
CA GLN A 243 10.73 -17.47 0.41
C GLN A 243 11.03 -16.24 1.28
N GLU A 244 11.97 -15.38 0.88
CA GLU A 244 12.24 -14.13 1.60
C GLU A 244 11.05 -13.17 1.46
N GLU A 245 10.78 -12.40 2.52
CA GLU A 245 9.72 -11.37 2.52
C GLU A 245 10.10 -10.22 1.59
N ALA A 246 9.20 -9.86 0.68
CA ALA A 246 9.40 -8.81 -0.32
C ALA A 246 9.76 -7.46 0.33
N GLU A 247 9.08 -7.08 1.42
CA GLU A 247 9.34 -5.84 2.16
C GLU A 247 10.78 -5.75 2.70
N LYS A 248 11.35 -6.88 3.13
CA LYS A 248 12.76 -6.92 3.60
C LYS A 248 13.74 -6.77 2.44
N VAL A 249 13.41 -7.37 1.29
CA VAL A 249 14.23 -7.27 0.09
C VAL A 249 14.19 -5.86 -0.49
N ALA A 250 13.04 -5.19 -0.47
CA ALA A 250 12.89 -3.80 -0.89
C ALA A 250 13.86 -2.85 -0.18
N ARG A 251 14.07 -3.06 1.13
CA ARG A 251 15.08 -2.29 1.90
C ARG A 251 16.50 -2.57 1.46
N THR A 252 16.81 -3.80 1.04
CA THR A 252 18.13 -4.14 0.53
C THR A 252 18.37 -3.48 -0.83
N PHE A 253 17.34 -3.45 -1.69
CA PHE A 253 17.37 -2.71 -2.94
C PHE A 253 17.61 -1.22 -2.73
N GLU A 254 16.92 -0.59 -1.78
CA GLU A 254 17.10 0.83 -1.44
C GLU A 254 18.49 1.11 -0.85
N ARG A 255 18.95 0.28 0.10
CA ARG A 255 20.24 0.49 0.77
C ARG A 255 21.44 0.29 -0.16
N ASP A 256 21.35 -0.68 -1.06
CA ASP A 256 22.46 -1.09 -1.91
C ASP A 256 22.34 -0.53 -3.35
N ASP A 257 21.40 0.40 -3.59
CA ASP A 257 21.13 1.05 -4.89
C ASP A 257 20.95 0.06 -6.05
N LEU A 258 20.26 -1.06 -5.81
CA LEU A 258 20.11 -2.14 -6.79
C LEU A 258 19.06 -1.78 -7.85
N LEU A 259 19.40 -2.00 -9.13
CA LEU A 259 18.44 -1.94 -10.24
C LEU A 259 17.77 -3.29 -10.50
N SER A 260 18.53 -4.38 -10.32
CA SER A 260 18.03 -5.74 -10.38
C SER A 260 18.90 -6.70 -9.56
N ALA A 261 18.32 -7.84 -9.18
CA ALA A 261 19.00 -8.90 -8.45
C ALA A 261 18.53 -10.29 -8.88
N ALA A 262 19.38 -11.31 -8.72
CA ALA A 262 19.03 -12.68 -9.06
C ALA A 262 18.18 -13.35 -7.96
N VAL A 263 17.18 -14.12 -8.36
CA VAL A 263 16.46 -15.03 -7.46
C VAL A 263 16.96 -16.45 -7.68
N VAL A 264 17.41 -17.11 -6.63
CA VAL A 264 18.01 -18.45 -6.68
C VAL A 264 17.30 -19.44 -5.76
N ASP A 265 17.30 -20.72 -6.14
CA ASP A 265 16.84 -21.79 -5.24
C ASP A 265 17.89 -22.14 -4.17
N GLU A 266 17.56 -23.08 -3.28
CA GLU A 266 18.46 -23.56 -2.22
C GLU A 266 19.76 -24.20 -2.77
N ASP A 267 19.76 -24.67 -4.02
CA ASP A 267 20.93 -25.24 -4.70
C ASP A 267 21.77 -24.15 -5.42
N GLY A 268 21.36 -22.88 -5.39
CA GLY A 268 22.00 -21.77 -6.11
C GLY A 268 21.68 -21.70 -7.60
N LYS A 269 20.61 -22.37 -8.06
CA LYS A 269 20.15 -22.29 -9.44
C LYS A 269 19.31 -21.04 -9.66
N LEU A 270 19.57 -20.34 -10.76
CA LEU A 270 18.82 -19.14 -11.14
C LEU A 270 17.37 -19.51 -11.49
N LEU A 271 16.42 -18.96 -10.74
CA LEU A 271 14.99 -19.10 -10.96
C LEU A 271 14.42 -17.94 -11.79
N GLY A 272 14.85 -16.72 -11.49
CA GLY A 272 14.34 -15.49 -12.07
C GLY A 272 15.15 -14.28 -11.61
N ARG A 273 14.57 -13.09 -11.73
CA ARG A 273 15.15 -11.84 -11.23
C ARG A 273 14.10 -11.00 -10.50
N LEU A 274 14.59 -10.08 -9.69
CA LEU A 274 13.84 -8.95 -9.17
C LEU A 274 14.33 -7.67 -9.84
N THR A 275 13.43 -6.73 -10.03
CA THR A 275 13.67 -5.43 -10.67
C THR A 275 13.21 -4.31 -9.76
N ILE A 276 13.77 -3.12 -9.95
CA ILE A 276 13.49 -1.98 -9.09
C ILE A 276 12.04 -1.49 -9.19
N ASP A 277 11.39 -1.65 -10.34
CA ASP A 277 9.99 -1.33 -10.55
C ASP A 277 9.06 -2.16 -9.65
N GLU A 278 9.20 -3.48 -9.65
CA GLU A 278 8.46 -4.36 -8.73
C GLU A 278 8.70 -3.98 -7.26
N ILE A 279 9.94 -3.61 -6.92
CA ILE A 279 10.28 -3.17 -5.57
C ILE A 279 9.62 -1.83 -5.21
N VAL A 280 9.47 -0.92 -6.17
CA VAL A 280 8.77 0.35 -5.96
C VAL A 280 7.30 0.09 -5.67
N ASP A 281 6.66 -0.85 -6.37
CA ASP A 281 5.26 -1.21 -6.14
C ASP A 281 5.06 -1.82 -4.76
N VAL A 282 5.91 -2.76 -4.36
CA VAL A 282 5.93 -3.30 -2.98
C VAL A 282 6.02 -2.17 -1.94
N VAL A 283 6.89 -1.18 -2.14
CA VAL A 283 7.03 -0.06 -1.19
C VAL A 283 5.75 0.77 -1.12
N TYR A 284 5.09 1.02 -2.24
CA TYR A 284 3.84 1.79 -2.28
C TYR A 284 2.67 1.01 -1.66
N GLU A 285 2.50 -0.26 -2.03
CA GLU A 285 1.46 -1.14 -1.51
C GLU A 285 1.57 -1.30 0.01
N GLU A 286 2.76 -1.58 0.52
CA GLU A 286 3.00 -1.71 1.96
C GLU A 286 2.74 -0.39 2.70
N THR A 287 3.15 0.74 2.12
CA THR A 287 2.88 2.06 2.71
C THR A 287 1.38 2.37 2.76
N ASP A 288 0.63 2.05 1.71
CA ASP A 288 -0.81 2.28 1.67
C ASP A 288 -1.56 1.33 2.61
N ASN A 289 -1.17 0.05 2.64
CA ASN A 289 -1.70 -0.94 3.59
C ASN A 289 -1.48 -0.50 5.04
N ASP A 290 -0.29 -0.03 5.40
CA ASP A 290 0.02 0.53 6.73
C ASP A 290 -0.94 1.69 7.09
N ILE A 291 -1.15 2.64 6.18
CA ILE A 291 -2.02 3.80 6.40
C ILE A 291 -3.48 3.37 6.60
N ARG A 292 -3.96 2.42 5.79
CA ARG A 292 -5.32 1.87 5.90
C ARG A 292 -5.50 1.10 7.21
N HIS A 293 -4.57 0.22 7.55
CA HIS A 293 -4.60 -0.59 8.77
C HIS A 293 -4.51 0.26 10.04
N MET A 294 -3.75 1.34 10.04
CA MET A 294 -3.71 2.32 11.13
C MET A 294 -5.10 2.90 11.45
N SER A 295 -5.93 3.09 10.43
CA SER A 295 -7.27 3.66 10.55
C SER A 295 -8.39 2.61 10.68
N GLY A 296 -8.04 1.32 10.67
CA GLY A 296 -9.03 0.23 10.69
C GLY A 296 -9.82 0.12 9.39
N LEU A 297 -9.22 0.48 8.25
CA LEU A 297 -9.78 0.27 6.92
C LEU A 297 -9.21 -1.02 6.31
N SER A 298 -9.97 -1.63 5.40
CA SER A 298 -9.55 -2.81 4.62
C SER A 298 -8.86 -2.38 3.33
N SER A 299 -7.97 -3.21 2.79
CA SER A 299 -7.35 -3.03 1.46
C SER A 299 -8.38 -3.02 0.32
N GLU A 300 -9.56 -3.64 0.49
CA GLU A 300 -10.61 -3.72 -0.55
C GLU A 300 -11.51 -2.47 -0.67
N GLU A 301 -11.12 -1.32 -0.12
CA GLU A 301 -11.98 -0.14 -0.08
C GLU A 301 -11.85 0.74 -1.33
N ASP A 302 -12.92 0.85 -2.12
CA ASP A 302 -13.07 1.82 -3.23
C ASP A 302 -13.94 3.00 -2.77
N VAL A 303 -13.48 4.23 -3.05
CA VAL A 303 -14.16 5.49 -2.74
C VAL A 303 -15.50 5.60 -3.48
N PHE A 304 -15.60 5.03 -4.67
CA PHE A 304 -16.83 5.02 -5.48
C PHE A 304 -17.70 3.78 -5.26
N ALA A 305 -17.31 2.88 -4.35
CA ALA A 305 -18.09 1.69 -4.05
C ALA A 305 -19.49 2.04 -3.51
N PRO A 306 -20.50 1.19 -3.76
CA PRO A 306 -21.81 1.35 -3.18
C PRO A 306 -21.76 1.44 -1.65
N VAL A 307 -22.63 2.27 -1.06
CA VAL A 307 -22.71 2.49 0.40
C VAL A 307 -22.79 1.17 1.19
N THR A 308 -23.43 0.14 0.64
CA THR A 308 -23.54 -1.18 1.27
C THR A 308 -22.19 -1.91 1.40
N LYS A 309 -21.31 -1.84 0.39
CA LYS A 309 -19.95 -2.43 0.42
C LYS A 309 -19.10 -1.68 1.45
N ALA A 310 -19.12 -0.35 1.41
CA ALA A 310 -18.41 0.50 2.38
C ALA A 310 -18.85 0.24 3.84
N VAL A 311 -20.15 0.10 4.10
CA VAL A 311 -20.66 -0.22 5.45
C VAL A 311 -20.15 -1.58 5.92
N LYS A 312 -20.15 -2.60 5.06
CA LYS A 312 -19.67 -3.95 5.41
C LYS A 312 -18.19 -3.95 5.78
N ASN A 313 -17.36 -3.23 5.02
CA ASN A 313 -15.91 -3.17 5.21
C ASN A 313 -15.55 -2.44 6.53
N ARG A 314 -16.29 -1.38 6.88
CA ARG A 314 -16.04 -0.60 8.12
C ARG A 314 -16.73 -1.16 9.36
N TRP A 315 -17.80 -1.94 9.20
CA TRP A 315 -18.67 -2.37 10.30
C TRP A 315 -17.93 -3.09 11.44
N ALA A 316 -17.05 -4.03 11.11
CA ALA A 316 -16.35 -4.83 12.12
C ALA A 316 -15.50 -3.95 13.06
N TRP A 317 -14.75 -3.00 12.47
CA TRP A 317 -13.93 -2.07 13.24
C TRP A 317 -14.76 -1.05 14.02
N LEU A 318 -15.85 -0.53 13.44
CA LEU A 318 -16.78 0.35 14.15
C LEU A 318 -17.44 -0.37 15.34
N ALA A 319 -17.77 -1.66 15.20
CA ALA A 319 -18.31 -2.46 16.29
C ALA A 319 -17.30 -2.66 17.43
N ILE A 320 -16.01 -2.89 17.09
CA ILE A 320 -14.93 -2.96 18.10
C ILE A 320 -14.80 -1.63 18.84
N ASN A 321 -14.77 -0.51 18.12
CA ASN A 321 -14.69 0.83 18.73
C ASN A 321 -15.91 1.12 19.64
N LEU A 322 -17.10 0.71 19.22
CA LEU A 322 -18.30 0.83 20.05
C LEU A 322 -18.22 -0.01 21.33
N CYS A 323 -17.72 -1.25 21.23
CA CYS A 323 -17.48 -2.11 22.40
C CYS A 323 -16.51 -1.45 23.39
N THR A 324 -15.46 -0.79 22.90
CA THR A 324 -14.53 -0.08 23.77
C THR A 324 -15.14 1.18 24.40
N ALA A 325 -15.99 1.90 23.66
CA ALA A 325 -16.75 3.02 24.22
C ALA A 325 -17.68 2.59 25.37
N PHE A 326 -18.28 1.39 25.28
CA PHE A 326 -19.05 0.83 26.40
C PHE A 326 -18.20 0.56 27.64
N ILE A 327 -16.94 0.14 27.49
CA ILE A 327 -16.03 -0.05 28.62
C ILE A 327 -15.75 1.30 29.30
N ALA A 328 -15.45 2.34 28.51
CA ALA A 328 -15.23 3.68 29.02
C ALA A 328 -16.48 4.23 29.76
N SER A 329 -17.68 3.99 29.22
CA SER A 329 -18.94 4.35 29.88
C SER A 329 -19.10 3.70 31.25
N ARG A 330 -18.69 2.43 31.42
CA ARG A 330 -18.79 1.76 32.74
C ARG A 330 -17.84 2.35 33.78
N VAL A 331 -16.70 2.89 33.34
CA VAL A 331 -15.81 3.64 34.23
C VAL A 331 -16.49 4.91 34.71
N ILE A 332 -17.15 5.66 33.81
CA ILE A 332 -17.89 6.87 34.17
C ILE A 332 -19.04 6.55 35.15
N ASP A 333 -19.80 5.49 34.89
CA ASP A 333 -20.89 5.04 35.77
C ASP A 333 -20.39 4.78 37.21
N GLY A 334 -19.16 4.26 37.36
CA GLY A 334 -18.53 4.03 38.67
C GLY A 334 -18.30 5.30 39.50
N PHE A 335 -18.30 6.48 38.86
CA PHE A 335 -18.09 7.79 39.50
C PHE A 335 -19.34 8.68 39.47
N GLU A 336 -20.54 8.10 39.25
CA GLU A 336 -21.82 8.84 39.20
C GLU A 336 -22.00 9.76 40.42
N HIS A 337 -21.65 9.26 41.63
CA HIS A 337 -21.73 10.05 42.86
C HIS A 337 -20.89 11.34 42.77
N THR A 338 -19.66 11.23 42.28
CA THR A 338 -18.75 12.37 42.13
C THR A 338 -19.24 13.37 41.09
N ILE A 339 -19.73 12.87 39.95
CA ILE A 339 -20.27 13.73 38.88
C ILE A 339 -21.51 14.48 39.37
N SER A 340 -22.37 13.85 40.17
CA SER A 340 -23.57 14.49 40.72
C SER A 340 -23.27 15.67 41.65
N GLN A 341 -22.11 15.64 42.33
CA GLN A 341 -21.67 16.70 43.24
C GLN A 341 -20.91 17.80 42.51
N LEU A 342 -20.19 17.46 41.43
CA LEU A 342 -19.38 18.38 40.64
C LEU A 342 -19.73 18.26 39.16
N VAL A 343 -20.86 18.87 38.77
CA VAL A 343 -21.37 18.84 37.39
C VAL A 343 -20.35 19.39 36.37
N ALA A 344 -19.46 20.30 36.81
CA ALA A 344 -18.37 20.84 36.00
C ALA A 344 -17.47 19.75 35.40
N LEU A 345 -17.27 18.62 36.10
CA LEU A 345 -16.46 17.49 35.61
C LEU A 345 -16.99 16.94 34.29
N ALA A 346 -18.31 16.91 34.10
CA ALA A 346 -18.93 16.42 32.87
C ALA A 346 -18.53 17.22 31.64
N SER A 347 -18.35 18.54 31.79
CA SER A 347 -17.93 19.42 30.71
C SER A 347 -16.42 19.34 30.39
N LEU A 348 -15.60 18.94 31.38
CA LEU A 348 -14.15 18.91 31.27
C LEU A 348 -13.64 17.54 30.78
N MET A 349 -14.40 16.47 31.00
CA MET A 349 -14.08 15.11 30.57
C MET A 349 -13.67 14.99 29.10
N PRO A 350 -14.41 15.55 28.11
CA PRO A 350 -14.04 15.44 26.70
C PRO A 350 -12.69 16.06 26.36
N ILE A 351 -12.27 17.09 27.10
CA ILE A 351 -10.99 17.77 26.88
C ILE A 351 -9.83 16.87 27.30
N VAL A 352 -9.94 16.23 28.47
CA VAL A 352 -8.91 15.32 28.98
C VAL A 352 -8.75 14.13 28.05
N ALA A 353 -9.87 13.49 27.67
CA ALA A 353 -9.89 12.36 26.75
C ALA A 353 -9.32 12.72 25.38
N GLY A 354 -9.80 13.81 24.77
CA GLY A 354 -9.40 14.23 23.43
C GLY A 354 -7.90 14.56 23.31
N ILE A 355 -7.32 15.27 24.28
CA ILE A 355 -5.87 15.58 24.25
C ILE A 355 -5.03 14.32 24.49
N GLY A 356 -5.48 13.42 25.38
CA GLY A 356 -4.84 12.13 25.61
C GLY A 356 -4.81 11.28 24.35
N GLY A 357 -5.97 11.07 23.71
CA GLY A 357 -6.09 10.30 22.48
C GLY A 357 -5.22 10.85 21.33
N ASN A 358 -5.24 12.17 21.13
CA ASN A 358 -4.41 12.81 20.09
C ASN A 358 -2.91 12.62 20.34
N THR A 359 -2.47 12.75 21.59
CA THR A 359 -1.06 12.55 21.95
C THR A 359 -0.66 11.09 21.76
N GLY A 360 -1.50 10.16 22.19
CA GLY A 360 -1.29 8.73 21.97
C GLY A 360 -1.19 8.39 20.48
N ASN A 361 -2.07 8.95 19.65
CA ASN A 361 -2.05 8.77 18.19
C ASN A 361 -0.80 9.36 17.53
N GLN A 362 -0.27 10.49 18.03
CA GLN A 362 1.00 11.02 17.52
C GLN A 362 2.18 10.10 17.85
N THR A 363 2.25 9.62 19.10
CA THR A 363 3.29 8.68 19.51
C THR A 363 3.17 7.38 18.71
N ILE A 364 1.96 6.81 18.57
CA ILE A 364 1.78 5.53 17.87
C ILE A 364 2.19 5.63 16.39
N THR A 365 1.80 6.72 15.71
CA THR A 365 2.16 6.95 14.29
C THR A 365 3.67 7.02 14.11
N MET A 366 4.36 7.74 14.99
CA MET A 366 5.83 7.84 14.95
C MET A 366 6.50 6.49 15.19
N ILE A 367 6.00 5.71 16.16
CA ILE A 367 6.58 4.43 16.56
C ILE A 367 6.33 3.36 15.50
N VAL A 368 5.11 3.25 14.97
CA VAL A 368 4.77 2.32 13.87
C VAL A 368 5.69 2.60 12.68
N ARG A 369 5.80 3.86 12.24
CA ARG A 369 6.72 4.23 11.17
C ARG A 369 8.18 3.90 11.47
N ALA A 370 8.65 4.13 12.70
CA ALA A 370 10.02 3.83 13.08
C ALA A 370 10.30 2.31 13.17
N LEU A 371 9.28 1.49 13.48
CA LEU A 371 9.33 0.03 13.39
C LEU A 371 9.35 -0.42 11.93
N ALA A 372 8.44 0.11 11.10
CA ALA A 372 8.40 -0.12 9.66
C ALA A 372 9.69 0.32 8.97
N LEU A 373 10.40 1.35 9.44
CA LEU A 373 11.72 1.72 8.89
C LEU A 373 12.91 0.97 9.55
N GLN A 374 12.65 -0.03 10.43
CA GLN A 374 13.68 -0.76 11.20
C GLN A 374 14.67 0.15 11.95
N GLN A 375 14.26 1.38 12.27
CA GLN A 375 15.08 2.34 13.02
C GLN A 375 15.14 1.98 14.51
N ILE A 376 14.17 1.21 15.00
CA ILE A 376 14.08 0.77 16.39
C ILE A 376 14.72 -0.61 16.53
N GLN A 377 15.92 -0.63 17.09
CA GLN A 377 16.57 -1.88 17.53
C GLN A 377 16.15 -2.25 18.96
N PRO A 378 16.15 -3.55 19.32
CA PRO A 378 15.74 -4.00 20.65
C PRO A 378 16.51 -3.39 21.83
N GLY A 379 17.74 -2.92 21.60
CA GLY A 379 18.55 -2.25 22.63
C GLY A 379 18.07 -0.85 23.02
N ASN A 380 17.26 -0.19 22.18
CA ASN A 380 16.89 1.23 22.35
C ASN A 380 15.53 1.45 23.01
N PHE A 381 14.84 0.39 23.44
CA PHE A 381 13.47 0.46 23.95
C PHE A 381 13.30 1.35 25.19
N SER A 382 14.19 1.20 26.18
CA SER A 382 14.11 1.98 27.42
C SER A 382 14.36 3.46 27.16
N PHE A 383 15.32 3.78 26.29
CA PHE A 383 15.59 5.14 25.84
C PHE A 383 14.36 5.77 25.19
N LEU A 384 13.68 5.03 24.30
CA LEU A 384 12.49 5.50 23.60
C LEU A 384 11.35 5.80 24.56
N ILE A 385 11.06 4.89 25.49
CA ILE A 385 10.04 5.10 26.53
C ILE A 385 10.38 6.33 27.37
N LEU A 386 11.62 6.46 27.85
CA LEU A 386 12.02 7.60 28.68
C LEU A 386 11.94 8.93 27.93
N ARG A 387 12.34 8.94 26.65
CA ARG A 387 12.25 10.12 25.78
C ARG A 387 10.79 10.55 25.62
N GLU A 388 9.90 9.63 25.28
CA GLU A 388 8.49 9.93 25.06
C GLU A 388 7.77 10.33 26.36
N MET A 389 8.09 9.66 27.48
CA MET A 389 7.62 10.10 28.80
C MET A 389 8.09 11.53 29.15
N GLY A 390 9.31 11.90 28.77
CA GLY A 390 9.81 13.27 28.93
C GLY A 390 9.02 14.29 28.10
N VAL A 391 8.74 13.98 26.83
CA VAL A 391 7.90 14.83 25.96
C VAL A 391 6.49 14.97 26.54
N ALA A 392 5.89 13.87 26.98
CA ALA A 392 4.56 13.85 27.58
C ALA A 392 4.50 14.63 28.90
N LEU A 393 5.54 14.54 29.75
CA LEU A 393 5.61 15.30 31.00
C LEU A 393 5.67 16.81 30.73
N ILE A 394 6.51 17.25 29.80
CA ILE A 394 6.63 18.67 29.43
C ILE A 394 5.30 19.18 28.88
N ASN A 395 4.72 18.46 27.91
CA ASN A 395 3.42 18.83 27.35
C ASN A 395 2.31 18.81 28.41
N GLY A 396 2.34 17.84 29.34
CA GLY A 396 1.41 17.75 30.45
C GLY A 396 1.48 18.94 31.39
N ILE A 397 2.68 19.39 31.74
CA ILE A 397 2.85 20.56 32.61
C ILE A 397 2.38 21.83 31.90
N VAL A 398 2.74 22.02 30.62
CA VAL A 398 2.39 23.21 29.85
C VAL A 398 0.88 23.27 29.59
N TRP A 399 0.33 22.25 28.93
CA TRP A 399 -1.09 22.23 28.55
C TRP A 399 -2.00 21.96 29.74
N GLY A 400 -1.58 21.12 30.68
CA GLY A 400 -2.28 20.91 31.94
C GLY A 400 -2.29 22.17 32.81
N GLY A 401 -1.19 22.93 32.86
CA GLY A 401 -1.15 24.21 33.56
C GLY A 401 -2.09 25.26 32.95
N ILE A 402 -2.10 25.37 31.62
CA ILE A 402 -3.04 26.25 30.89
C ILE A 402 -4.49 25.82 31.19
N MET A 403 -4.81 24.53 31.04
CA MET A 403 -6.17 24.04 31.28
C MET A 403 -6.58 24.15 32.74
N GLY A 404 -5.67 23.94 33.69
CA GLY A 404 -5.91 24.15 35.11
C GLY A 404 -6.22 25.60 35.44
N ALA A 405 -5.46 26.55 34.85
CA ALA A 405 -5.73 27.97 35.01
C ALA A 405 -7.07 28.40 34.38
N VAL A 406 -7.41 27.90 33.19
CA VAL A 406 -8.71 28.14 32.54
C VAL A 406 -9.84 27.56 33.37
N THR A 407 -9.67 26.35 33.92
CA THR A 407 -10.67 25.68 34.76
C THR A 407 -10.91 26.45 36.05
N TRP A 408 -9.83 26.91 36.71
CA TRP A 408 -9.94 27.78 37.87
C TRP A 408 -10.68 29.08 37.51
N TRP A 409 -10.33 29.73 36.40
CA TRP A 409 -10.99 30.96 35.98
C TRP A 409 -12.49 30.77 35.65
N LEU A 410 -12.85 29.65 35.03
CA LEU A 410 -14.22 29.37 34.59
C LEU A 410 -15.16 28.97 35.74
N TYR A 411 -14.64 28.24 36.73
CA TYR A 411 -15.43 27.66 37.81
C TYR A 411 -15.20 28.31 39.19
N ASP A 412 -14.29 29.28 39.26
CA ASP A 412 -13.85 29.96 40.49
C ASP A 412 -13.38 28.99 41.60
N ASP A 413 -12.86 27.82 41.19
CA ASP A 413 -12.39 26.75 42.07
C ASP A 413 -10.92 26.40 41.79
N PRO A 414 -9.98 26.84 42.65
CA PRO A 414 -8.56 26.53 42.51
C PRO A 414 -8.23 25.03 42.66
N GLN A 415 -9.02 24.29 43.43
CA GLN A 415 -8.79 22.86 43.66
C GLN A 415 -9.16 22.07 42.41
N LEU A 416 -10.29 22.42 41.77
CA LEU A 416 -10.70 21.84 40.49
C LEU A 416 -9.66 22.13 39.39
N GLY A 417 -9.10 23.35 39.35
CA GLY A 417 -8.00 23.71 38.45
C GLY A 417 -6.74 22.85 38.69
N GLY A 418 -6.38 22.59 39.94
CA GLY A 418 -5.26 21.71 40.30
C GLY A 418 -5.49 20.25 39.89
N VAL A 419 -6.70 19.72 40.12
CA VAL A 419 -7.09 18.37 39.67
C VAL A 419 -7.02 18.26 38.15
N MET A 420 -7.49 19.28 37.42
CA MET A 420 -7.40 19.30 35.96
C MET A 420 -5.96 19.25 35.47
N MET A 421 -5.06 20.07 36.04
CA MET A 421 -3.64 20.05 35.69
C MET A 421 -3.02 18.66 35.92
N LEU A 422 -3.24 18.07 37.09
CA LEU A 422 -2.67 16.78 37.44
C LEU A 422 -3.23 15.66 36.57
N ALA A 423 -4.54 15.67 36.31
CA ALA A 423 -5.19 14.70 35.43
C ALA A 423 -4.64 14.76 34.00
N MET A 424 -4.43 15.98 33.47
CA MET A 424 -3.81 16.17 32.16
C MET A 424 -2.39 15.59 32.10
N VAL A 425 -1.55 15.88 33.10
CA VAL A 425 -0.19 15.34 33.18
C VAL A 425 -0.20 13.82 33.19
N LEU A 426 -1.00 13.20 34.07
CA LEU A 426 -1.04 11.75 34.20
C LEU A 426 -1.65 11.09 32.95
N ASN A 427 -2.70 11.67 32.37
CA ASN A 427 -3.31 11.12 31.16
C ASN A 427 -2.35 11.16 29.97
N LEU A 428 -1.60 12.26 29.79
CA LEU A 428 -0.58 12.38 28.74
C LEU A 428 0.56 11.38 28.92
N LEU A 429 1.00 11.13 30.15
CA LEU A 429 2.00 10.11 30.46
C LEU A 429 1.52 8.71 30.11
N VAL A 430 0.26 8.37 30.45
CA VAL A 430 -0.34 7.08 30.10
C VAL A 430 -0.50 6.95 28.58
N ALA A 431 -0.99 8.00 27.91
CA ALA A 431 -1.16 8.01 26.45
C ALA A 431 0.16 7.77 25.72
N SER A 432 1.23 8.47 26.13
CA SER A 432 2.56 8.30 25.56
C SER A 432 3.13 6.92 25.83
N LEU A 433 3.00 6.40 27.06
CA LEU A 433 3.44 5.05 27.39
C LEU A 433 2.73 4.00 26.54
N MET A 434 1.40 4.08 26.42
CA MET A 434 0.62 3.15 25.61
C MET A 434 0.91 3.30 24.11
N GLY A 435 1.15 4.52 23.62
CA GLY A 435 1.53 4.78 22.23
C GLY A 435 2.85 4.11 21.84
N VAL A 436 3.76 3.86 22.78
CA VAL A 436 4.99 3.08 22.54
C VAL A 436 4.74 1.58 22.77
N LEU A 437 4.05 1.21 23.86
CA LEU A 437 3.88 -0.21 24.25
C LEU A 437 2.99 -1.01 23.29
N ILE A 438 1.92 -0.42 22.75
CA ILE A 438 0.96 -1.14 21.88
C ILE A 438 1.66 -1.67 20.61
N PRO A 439 2.31 -0.84 19.77
CA PRO A 439 3.01 -1.33 18.58
C PRO A 439 4.08 -2.38 18.91
N MET A 440 4.89 -2.13 19.94
CA MET A 440 5.95 -3.07 20.33
C MET A 440 5.41 -4.43 20.77
N MET A 441 4.27 -4.45 21.47
CA MET A 441 3.63 -5.70 21.87
C MET A 441 3.07 -6.44 20.66
N MET A 442 2.51 -5.74 19.67
CA MET A 442 2.05 -6.35 18.42
C MET A 442 3.20 -6.99 17.65
N THR A 443 4.31 -6.28 17.45
CA THR A 443 5.51 -6.82 16.79
C THR A 443 6.07 -8.04 17.52
N ARG A 444 6.10 -8.04 18.87
CA ARG A 444 6.54 -9.21 19.64
C ARG A 444 5.61 -10.43 19.51
N LEU A 445 4.34 -10.20 19.21
CA LEU A 445 3.36 -11.25 18.95
C LEU A 445 3.37 -11.71 17.48
N GLY A 446 4.26 -11.18 16.64
CA GLY A 446 4.31 -11.46 15.21
C GLY A 446 3.09 -10.92 14.45
N ARG A 447 2.46 -9.85 14.96
CA ARG A 447 1.37 -9.15 14.29
C ARG A 447 1.86 -7.79 13.79
N ASP A 448 1.28 -7.35 12.69
CA ASP A 448 1.51 -6.01 12.14
C ASP A 448 1.16 -4.93 13.20
N PRO A 449 2.11 -4.06 13.58
CA PRO A 449 1.90 -2.98 14.54
C PRO A 449 0.94 -1.88 14.07
N ALA A 450 0.65 -1.73 12.77
CA ALA A 450 -0.28 -0.75 12.24
C ALA A 450 -1.74 -1.11 12.55
N VAL A 451 -2.09 -2.39 12.54
CA VAL A 451 -3.49 -2.88 12.60
C VAL A 451 -4.25 -2.39 13.83
N GLY A 452 -5.19 -1.46 13.62
CA GLY A 452 -6.14 -1.00 14.64
C GLY A 452 -5.50 -0.27 15.83
N SER A 453 -4.22 0.08 15.71
CA SER A 453 -3.42 0.70 16.77
C SER A 453 -4.06 2.02 17.27
N SER A 454 -4.59 2.85 16.35
CA SER A 454 -5.26 4.11 16.68
C SER A 454 -6.57 3.93 17.47
N VAL A 455 -7.33 2.88 17.16
CA VAL A 455 -8.59 2.57 17.88
C VAL A 455 -8.28 2.06 19.28
N MET A 456 -7.28 1.18 19.43
CA MET A 456 -6.86 0.68 20.73
C MET A 456 -6.35 1.78 21.65
N ILE A 457 -5.52 2.71 21.14
CA ILE A 457 -5.02 3.81 21.96
C ILE A 457 -6.14 4.76 22.38
N THR A 458 -7.10 5.04 21.49
CA THR A 458 -8.27 5.88 21.82
C THR A 458 -9.10 5.22 22.92
N ALA A 459 -9.39 3.92 22.82
CA ALA A 459 -10.09 3.17 23.85
C ALA A 459 -9.40 3.22 25.24
N LEU A 460 -8.08 3.02 25.25
CA LEU A 460 -7.27 3.05 26.48
C LEU A 460 -7.15 4.44 27.08
N THR A 461 -7.00 5.47 26.24
CA THR A 461 -6.87 6.86 26.69
C THR A 461 -8.20 7.45 27.13
N ASP A 462 -9.33 7.07 26.53
CA ASP A 462 -10.67 7.45 27.01
C ASP A 462 -10.94 6.80 28.37
N THR A 463 -10.79 5.47 28.46
CA THR A 463 -11.04 4.72 29.70
C THR A 463 -10.11 5.17 30.83
N GLY A 464 -8.81 5.25 30.53
CA GLY A 464 -7.78 5.69 31.48
C GLY A 464 -7.92 7.16 31.86
N GLY A 465 -8.21 8.04 30.89
CA GLY A 465 -8.39 9.46 31.10
C GLY A 465 -9.58 9.78 31.99
N PHE A 466 -10.74 9.15 31.76
CA PHE A 466 -11.89 9.29 32.65
C PHE A 466 -11.60 8.75 34.05
N PHE A 467 -10.97 7.58 34.15
CA PHE A 467 -10.60 7.00 35.44
C PHE A 467 -9.67 7.91 36.23
N ILE A 468 -8.62 8.44 35.60
CA ILE A 468 -7.65 9.34 36.23
C ILE A 468 -8.33 10.64 36.66
N PHE A 469 -9.08 11.28 35.76
CA PHE A 469 -9.69 12.58 36.04
C PHE A 469 -10.75 12.49 37.14
N LEU A 470 -11.70 11.55 37.01
CA LEU A 470 -12.76 11.37 37.99
C LEU A 470 -12.21 10.83 39.31
N GLY A 471 -11.25 9.89 39.28
CA GLY A 471 -10.61 9.37 40.49
C GLY A 471 -9.85 10.44 41.27
N LEU A 472 -9.13 11.34 40.59
CA LEU A 472 -8.49 12.48 41.24
C LEU A 472 -9.52 13.47 41.80
N ALA A 473 -10.59 13.76 41.05
CA ALA A 473 -11.66 14.62 41.55
C ALA A 473 -12.32 14.03 42.81
N THR A 474 -12.61 12.73 42.83
CA THR A 474 -13.14 12.05 44.02
C THR A 474 -12.19 12.09 45.20
N LEU A 475 -10.87 11.95 44.97
CA LEU A 475 -9.89 11.88 46.05
C LEU A 475 -9.55 13.25 46.65
N PHE A 476 -9.60 14.32 45.85
CA PHE A 476 -9.15 15.64 46.27
C PHE A 476 -10.28 16.65 46.52
N LEU A 477 -11.48 16.44 45.96
CA LEU A 477 -12.60 17.39 46.05
C LEU A 477 -13.79 16.89 46.89
N LEU A 478 -13.79 15.60 47.26
CA LEU A 478 -14.79 14.95 48.10
C LEU A 478 -14.11 14.28 49.30
#